data_AF-A0A3D3ZZX8-F1
#
_entry.id   AF-A0A3D3ZZX8-F1
#
_cell.length_a   1.000
_cell.length_b   1.000
_cell.length_c   1.000
_cell.angle_alpha   90.00
_cell.angle_beta   90.00
_cell.angle_gamma   90.00
#
_symmetry.space_group_name_H-M   'P 1'
#
loop_
_entity.id
_entity.type
_entity.pdbx_description
1 polymer ?
#
loop_
_entity_poly.entity_id
_entity_poly.type
_entity_poly.pdbx_seq_one_letter_code
_entity_poly.pdbx_strand_id
1 'polypeptide(L)'
;PNGASTQKHGVDADIILPSFSDHMDISESDLDFAVDFDKVDSANEVNLGMRKQATINAVKDLSSKRISDSEDFKSLLDRIAQYEEQKKDKLISVNEKEFFARREGVNVEKEEEAQIEETVEADDDIFPESYYNTEVLNITVDYINALGENKKLALGK
;
A
#
# COMPACT_ATOMS: atom_id res chain seq x y z
N PRO A 1 5.95 -21.73 -9.75
CA PRO A 1 5.26 -21.11 -8.61
C PRO A 1 5.86 -21.58 -7.28
N ASN A 2 5.98 -20.69 -6.29
CA ASN A 2 6.62 -20.95 -5.00
C ASN A 2 5.79 -21.84 -4.04
N GLY A 3 4.54 -22.15 -4.40
CA GLY A 3 3.66 -23.05 -3.65
C GLY A 3 3.03 -22.46 -2.38
N ALA A 4 3.24 -21.18 -2.09
CA ALA A 4 2.62 -20.50 -0.96
C ALA A 4 1.18 -20.09 -1.30
N SER A 5 0.24 -20.35 -0.38
CA SER A 5 -1.13 -19.83 -0.47
C SER A 5 -1.15 -18.30 -0.29
N THR A 6 -2.13 -17.61 -0.87
CA THR A 6 -2.39 -16.18 -0.59
C THR A 6 -3.33 -15.99 0.60
N GLN A 7 -3.83 -17.07 1.19
CA GLN A 7 -4.77 -17.05 2.31
C GLN A 7 -4.18 -16.28 3.51
N LYS A 8 -4.97 -15.38 4.12
CA LYS A 8 -4.60 -14.55 5.30
C LYS A 8 -3.47 -13.53 5.11
N HIS A 9 -2.53 -13.77 4.19
CA HIS A 9 -1.33 -12.94 4.01
C HIS A 9 -1.31 -12.18 2.67
N GLY A 10 -2.21 -12.49 1.74
CA GLY A 10 -2.24 -11.85 0.43
C GLY A 10 -0.95 -12.08 -0.36
N VAL A 11 -0.55 -11.06 -1.13
CA VAL A 11 0.72 -11.04 -1.87
C VAL A 11 1.57 -9.91 -1.31
N ASP A 12 2.66 -10.26 -0.61
CA ASP A 12 3.59 -9.27 -0.08
C ASP A 12 4.23 -8.44 -1.20
N ALA A 13 4.07 -7.12 -1.11
CA ALA A 13 4.64 -6.19 -2.06
C ALA A 13 6.17 -6.02 -1.85
N ASP A 14 6.92 -5.95 -2.95
CA ASP A 14 8.36 -5.66 -2.91
C ASP A 14 8.68 -4.21 -2.47
N ILE A 15 7.78 -3.29 -2.80
CA ILE A 15 7.83 -1.88 -2.43
C ILE A 15 6.46 -1.55 -1.82
N ILE A 16 6.47 -1.18 -0.54
CA ILE A 16 5.25 -0.87 0.21
C ILE A 16 5.00 0.62 0.08
N LEU A 17 3.82 0.98 -0.44
CA LEU A 17 3.32 2.36 -0.43
C LEU A 17 2.37 2.52 0.75
N PRO A 18 2.41 3.65 1.48
CA PRO A 18 1.42 3.92 2.51
C PRO A 18 0.02 3.92 1.89
N SER A 19 -0.89 3.16 2.49
CA SER A 19 -2.30 3.16 2.15
C SER A 19 -3.13 3.21 3.42
N PHE A 20 -4.24 3.95 3.40
CA PHE A 20 -5.14 3.98 4.54
C PHE A 20 -5.81 2.62 4.80
N SER A 21 -6.07 1.86 3.72
CA SER A 21 -6.64 0.51 3.79
C SER A 21 -5.83 -0.46 4.64
N ASP A 22 -4.51 -0.26 4.74
CA ASP A 22 -3.61 -1.13 5.50
C ASP A 22 -3.86 -1.05 7.02
N HIS A 23 -4.54 0.01 7.48
CA HIS A 23 -4.86 0.23 8.89
C HIS A 23 -6.33 -0.09 9.22
N MET A 24 -7.17 -0.30 8.20
CA MET A 24 -8.56 -0.71 8.34
C MET A 24 -8.67 -2.22 8.65
N ASP A 25 -9.65 -2.63 9.45
CA ASP A 25 -9.92 -4.05 9.75
C ASP A 25 -10.71 -4.74 8.61
N ILE A 26 -10.18 -4.69 7.38
CA ILE A 26 -10.81 -5.20 6.15
C ILE A 26 -9.96 -6.34 5.56
N SER A 27 -9.16 -7.03 6.38
CA SER A 27 -8.36 -8.17 5.93
C SER A 27 -9.14 -9.48 6.06
N GLU A 28 -8.83 -10.46 5.20
CA GLU A 28 -9.34 -11.83 5.33
C GLU A 28 -8.95 -12.46 6.68
N SER A 29 -7.82 -12.02 7.26
CA SER A 29 -7.38 -12.42 8.60
C SER A 29 -8.33 -12.01 9.73
N ASP A 30 -9.16 -10.99 9.50
CA ASP A 30 -10.00 -10.38 10.52
C ASP A 30 -11.39 -11.02 10.57
N LEU A 31 -11.66 -12.00 9.70
CA LEU A 31 -12.89 -12.78 9.70
C LEU A 31 -12.90 -13.84 10.82
N ASP A 32 -14.02 -13.96 11.53
CA ASP A 32 -14.23 -14.89 12.66
C ASP A 32 -13.87 -16.37 12.37
N PHE A 33 -13.87 -16.78 11.10
CA PHE A 33 -13.61 -18.16 10.65
C PHE A 33 -12.64 -18.26 9.47
N ALA A 34 -11.59 -17.42 9.44
CA ALA A 34 -10.60 -17.44 8.38
C ALA A 34 -9.81 -18.77 8.32
N VAL A 35 -9.78 -19.40 7.14
CA VAL A 35 -9.05 -20.67 6.88
C VAL A 35 -7.54 -20.47 7.04
N ASP A 36 -6.86 -21.44 7.66
CA ASP A 36 -5.42 -21.38 7.90
C ASP A 36 -4.60 -21.41 6.61
N PHE A 37 -3.44 -20.74 6.67
CA PHE A 37 -2.46 -20.73 5.60
C PHE A 37 -1.86 -22.13 5.40
N ASP A 38 -1.73 -22.54 4.13
CA ASP A 38 -1.09 -23.80 3.74
C ASP A 38 -0.06 -23.55 2.62
N LYS A 39 0.94 -24.43 2.53
CA LYS A 39 2.02 -24.35 1.55
C LYS A 39 2.28 -25.71 0.93
N VAL A 40 2.20 -25.77 -0.40
CA VAL A 40 2.52 -26.95 -1.19
C VAL A 40 3.94 -26.89 -1.75
N ASP A 41 4.46 -28.02 -2.21
CA ASP A 41 5.78 -28.09 -2.81
C ASP A 41 5.92 -27.18 -4.03
N SER A 42 7.06 -26.49 -4.12
CA SER A 42 7.35 -25.55 -5.19
C SER A 42 7.57 -26.30 -6.51
N ALA A 43 6.96 -25.81 -7.59
CA ALA A 43 7.25 -26.28 -8.93
C ALA A 43 8.57 -25.67 -9.43
N ASN A 44 9.35 -26.44 -10.20
CA ASN A 44 10.60 -25.97 -10.80
C ASN A 44 10.39 -24.67 -11.59
N GLU A 45 11.07 -23.61 -11.19
CA GLU A 45 11.03 -22.30 -11.85
C GLU A 45 12.39 -21.91 -12.44
N VAL A 46 12.32 -21.27 -13.61
CA VAL A 46 13.47 -20.61 -14.23
C VAL A 46 13.58 -19.21 -13.65
N ASN A 47 14.64 -18.94 -12.89
CA ASN A 47 14.92 -17.60 -12.39
C ASN A 47 15.44 -16.72 -13.55
N LEU A 48 14.63 -15.73 -13.95
CA LEU A 48 14.95 -14.82 -15.05
C LEU A 48 15.96 -13.71 -14.66
N GLY A 49 16.40 -13.65 -13.40
CA GLY A 49 17.37 -12.68 -12.91
C GLY A 49 16.88 -11.23 -12.90
N MET A 50 15.57 -11.01 -13.06
CA MET A 50 14.94 -9.69 -13.14
C MET A 50 14.63 -9.09 -11.76
N ARG A 51 14.58 -9.93 -10.71
CA ARG A 51 14.33 -9.51 -9.31
C ARG A 51 15.62 -9.50 -8.48
N LYS A 52 16.63 -8.74 -8.91
CA LYS A 52 17.85 -8.59 -8.12
C LYS A 52 17.57 -7.74 -6.88
N GLN A 53 17.99 -8.20 -5.71
CA GLN A 53 17.79 -7.46 -4.46
C GLN A 53 18.38 -6.04 -4.50
N ALA A 54 19.52 -5.86 -5.17
CA ALA A 54 20.14 -4.54 -5.35
C ALA A 54 19.24 -3.58 -6.13
N THR A 55 18.53 -4.07 -7.15
CA THR A 55 17.56 -3.28 -7.92
C THR A 55 16.37 -2.91 -7.06
N ILE A 56 15.80 -3.86 -6.31
CA ILE A 56 14.68 -3.60 -5.40
C ILE A 56 15.06 -2.54 -4.36
N ASN A 57 16.21 -2.69 -3.72
CA ASN A 57 16.66 -1.74 -2.70
C ASN A 57 16.84 -0.33 -3.27
N ALA A 58 17.45 -0.20 -4.44
CA ALA A 58 17.64 1.10 -5.08
C ALA A 58 16.30 1.79 -5.41
N VAL A 59 15.34 1.05 -5.97
CA VAL A 59 14.00 1.59 -6.28
C VAL A 59 13.25 1.94 -4.99
N LYS A 60 13.38 1.10 -3.94
CA LYS A 60 12.78 1.36 -2.63
C LYS A 60 13.31 2.64 -2.00
N ASP A 61 14.61 2.89 -2.06
CA ASP A 61 15.23 4.10 -1.51
C ASP A 61 14.75 5.36 -2.26
N LEU A 62 14.65 5.29 -3.59
CA LEU A 62 14.13 6.38 -4.42
C LEU A 62 12.66 6.69 -4.12
N SER A 63 11.83 5.65 -4.03
CA SER A 63 10.41 5.78 -3.68
C SER A 63 10.24 6.35 -2.28
N SER A 64 10.98 5.83 -1.29
CA SER A 64 10.92 6.31 0.10
C SER A 64 11.26 7.81 0.19
N LYS A 65 12.22 8.27 -0.61
CA LYS A 65 12.57 9.69 -0.67
C LYS A 65 11.45 10.54 -1.27
N ARG A 66 10.81 10.10 -2.36
CA ARG A 66 9.68 10.83 -2.96
C ARG A 66 8.49 10.90 -2.01
N ILE A 67 8.18 9.81 -1.32
CA ILE A 67 7.13 9.74 -0.31
C ILE A 67 7.43 10.72 0.83
N SER A 68 8.69 10.79 1.30
CA SER A 68 9.07 11.73 2.37
C SER A 68 9.07 13.19 1.93
N ASP A 69 9.20 13.47 0.64
CA ASP A 69 9.21 14.84 0.10
C ASP A 69 7.79 15.31 -0.29
N SER A 70 6.88 14.40 -0.61
CA SER A 70 5.49 14.69 -1.01
C SER A 70 4.62 15.19 0.15
N GLU A 71 3.85 16.24 -0.09
CA GLU A 71 2.87 16.77 0.87
C GLU A 71 1.64 15.85 0.98
N ASP A 72 1.19 15.26 -0.13
CA ASP A 72 0.03 14.36 -0.15
C ASP A 72 0.27 13.11 0.71
N PHE A 73 1.45 12.48 0.57
CA PHE A 73 1.81 11.32 1.39
C PHE A 73 2.00 11.69 2.87
N LYS A 74 2.47 12.90 3.20
CA LYS A 74 2.52 13.36 4.59
C LYS A 74 1.12 13.51 5.19
N SER A 75 0.21 14.12 4.43
CA SER A 75 -1.19 14.25 4.84
C SER A 75 -1.84 12.89 5.08
N LEU A 76 -1.60 11.92 4.19
CA LEU A 76 -2.06 10.54 4.36
C LEU A 76 -1.51 9.89 5.64
N LEU A 77 -0.20 10.01 5.90
CA LEU A 77 0.41 9.45 7.10
C LEU A 77 -0.11 10.09 8.39
N ASP A 78 -0.34 11.41 8.38
CA ASP A 78 -0.92 12.12 9.52
C ASP A 78 -2.37 11.66 9.79
N ARG A 79 -3.16 11.45 8.73
CA ARG A 79 -4.53 10.89 8.83
C ARG A 79 -4.53 9.47 9.40
N ILE A 80 -3.63 8.61 8.90
CA ILE A 80 -3.44 7.25 9.42
C ILE A 80 -3.11 7.28 10.92
N ALA A 81 -2.19 8.15 11.34
CA ALA A 81 -1.81 8.27 12.74
C ALA A 81 -3.00 8.70 13.63
N GLN A 82 -3.81 9.65 13.16
CA GLN A 82 -5.03 10.08 13.86
C GLN A 82 -6.06 8.94 13.95
N TYR A 83 -6.26 8.20 12.87
CA TYR A 83 -7.15 7.05 12.84
C TYR A 83 -6.71 5.97 13.85
N GLU A 84 -5.41 5.64 13.88
CA GLU A 84 -4.88 4.66 14.84
C GLU A 84 -5.03 5.10 16.30
N GLU A 85 -4.89 6.39 16.61
CA GLU A 85 -5.11 6.93 17.95
C GLU A 85 -6.59 6.78 18.34
N GLN A 86 -7.50 7.17 17.45
CA GLN A 86 -8.95 7.05 17.68
C GLN A 86 -9.41 5.59 17.84
N LYS A 87 -8.82 4.66 17.08
CA LYS A 87 -9.13 3.22 17.15
C LYS A 87 -8.69 2.59 18.48
N LYS A 88 -7.64 3.12 19.11
CA LYS A 88 -7.20 2.67 20.46
C LYS A 88 -8.17 3.10 21.55
N ASP A 89 -8.90 4.19 21.34
CA ASP A 89 -9.88 4.73 22.29
C ASP A 89 -11.21 3.97 22.28
N LYS A 90 -11.28 2.94 23.13
CA LYS A 90 -12.48 2.10 23.36
C LYS A 90 -13.59 2.77 24.18
N LEU A 91 -13.37 3.99 24.67
CA LEU A 91 -14.30 4.73 25.52
C LEU A 91 -14.84 5.94 24.77
N ILE A 92 -16.17 6.09 24.77
CA ILE A 92 -16.85 7.22 24.14
C ILE A 92 -17.34 8.15 25.24
N SER A 93 -16.97 9.44 25.16
CA SER A 93 -17.53 10.45 26.06
C SER A 93 -19.03 10.62 25.79
N VAL A 94 -19.82 10.65 26.86
CA VAL A 94 -21.27 10.91 26.81
C VAL A 94 -21.56 12.43 26.80
N ASN A 95 -20.53 13.26 26.98
CA ASN A 95 -20.68 14.71 26.85
C ASN A 95 -20.94 15.08 25.39
N GLU A 96 -22.07 15.74 25.15
CA GLU A 96 -22.51 16.13 23.80
C GLU A 96 -21.45 16.92 23.02
N LYS A 97 -20.77 17.88 23.64
CA LYS A 97 -19.77 18.72 22.96
C LYS A 97 -18.53 17.94 22.58
N GLU A 98 -18.05 17.08 23.48
CA GLU A 98 -16.89 16.22 23.22
C GLU A 98 -17.21 15.13 22.19
N PHE A 99 -18.44 14.60 22.22
CA PHE A 99 -18.92 13.63 21.25
C PHE A 99 -19.00 14.21 19.83
N PHE A 100 -19.55 15.42 19.67
CA PHE A 100 -19.61 16.08 18.36
C PHE A 100 -18.23 16.51 17.86
N ALA A 101 -17.36 17.05 18.73
CA ALA A 101 -15.99 17.41 18.36
C ALA A 101 -15.19 16.18 17.90
N ARG A 102 -15.36 15.02 18.56
CA ARG A 102 -14.76 13.77 18.10
C ARG A 102 -15.29 13.35 16.72
N ARG A 103 -16.61 13.46 16.51
CA ARG A 103 -17.26 13.01 15.27
C ARG A 103 -16.89 13.87 14.05
N GLU A 104 -16.58 15.15 14.24
CA GLU A 104 -16.02 16.00 13.19
C GLU A 104 -14.65 15.48 12.72
N GLY A 105 -13.83 14.93 13.62
CA GLY A 105 -12.57 14.26 13.27
C GLY A 105 -12.75 12.90 12.57
N VAL A 106 -13.82 12.16 12.89
CA VAL A 106 -14.18 10.87 12.25
C VAL A 106 -14.70 11.04 10.82
N ASN A 107 -15.10 12.26 10.43
CA ASN A 107 -15.56 12.52 9.06
C ASN A 107 -14.49 12.19 8.00
N VAL A 108 -13.22 12.13 8.39
CA VAL A 108 -12.09 11.67 7.57
C VAL A 108 -12.29 10.26 7.02
N GLU A 109 -12.76 9.31 7.85
CA GLU A 109 -13.03 7.92 7.37
C GLU A 109 -14.11 7.91 6.30
N LYS A 110 -15.20 8.67 6.51
CA LYS A 110 -16.30 8.76 5.54
C LYS A 110 -15.90 9.48 4.26
N GLU A 111 -15.06 10.49 4.36
CA GLU A 111 -14.52 11.21 3.20
C GLU A 111 -13.61 10.29 2.38
N GLU A 112 -12.85 9.40 3.02
CA GLU A 112 -12.01 8.43 2.32
C GLU A 112 -12.79 7.24 1.76
N GLU A 113 -13.77 6.71 2.49
CA GLU A 113 -14.73 5.73 1.94
C GLU A 113 -15.43 6.30 0.72
N ALA A 114 -15.85 7.58 0.78
CA ALA A 114 -16.45 8.27 -0.35
C ALA A 114 -15.46 8.49 -1.51
N GLN A 115 -14.19 8.80 -1.25
CA GLN A 115 -13.16 8.89 -2.29
C GLN A 115 -12.88 7.54 -2.94
N ILE A 116 -12.84 6.46 -2.16
CA ILE A 116 -12.68 5.09 -2.67
C ILE A 116 -13.90 4.70 -3.52
N GLU A 117 -15.11 4.94 -3.03
CA GLU A 117 -16.35 4.72 -3.80
C GLU A 117 -16.38 5.56 -5.08
N GLU A 118 -16.01 6.84 -5.04
CA GLU A 118 -15.92 7.70 -6.22
C GLU A 118 -14.89 7.17 -7.23
N THR A 119 -13.77 6.62 -6.75
CA THR A 119 -12.76 5.99 -7.61
C THR A 119 -13.27 4.68 -8.22
N VAL A 120 -14.14 3.94 -7.53
CA VAL A 120 -14.74 2.68 -8.01
C VAL A 120 -15.92 2.94 -8.95
N GLU A 121 -16.67 4.02 -8.74
CA GLU A 121 -17.83 4.42 -9.56
C GLU A 121 -17.44 5.27 -10.79
N ALA A 122 -16.23 5.83 -10.83
CA ALA A 122 -15.69 6.55 -11.98
C ALA A 122 -15.41 5.60 -13.16
N ASP A 123 -16.47 5.21 -13.87
CA ASP A 123 -16.49 4.21 -14.95
C ASP A 123 -15.71 4.64 -16.23
N ASP A 124 -15.22 5.89 -16.30
CA ASP A 124 -14.57 6.44 -17.51
C ASP A 124 -13.03 6.47 -17.47
N ASP A 125 -12.38 6.42 -16.30
CA ASP A 125 -10.91 6.46 -16.19
C ASP A 125 -10.34 5.25 -15.45
N ILE A 126 -9.71 4.35 -16.23
CA ILE A 126 -9.09 3.11 -15.72
C ILE A 126 -7.86 3.41 -14.84
N PHE A 127 -7.24 4.59 -15.00
CA PHE A 127 -6.04 4.96 -14.27
C PHE A 127 -6.03 6.46 -13.94
N PRO A 128 -6.83 6.89 -12.94
CA PRO A 128 -6.99 8.29 -12.61
C PRO A 128 -5.67 8.91 -12.16
N GLU A 129 -5.46 10.19 -12.49
CA GLU A 129 -4.32 10.95 -11.99
C GLU A 129 -4.45 11.17 -10.48
N SER A 130 -3.75 10.34 -9.70
CA SER A 130 -3.63 10.46 -8.24
C SER A 130 -2.17 10.46 -7.82
N TYR A 131 -1.88 10.97 -6.62
CA TYR A 131 -0.52 10.93 -6.06
C TYR A 131 -0.01 9.49 -5.91
N TYR A 132 -0.91 8.56 -5.62
CA TYR A 132 -0.62 7.12 -5.53
C TYR A 132 -0.26 6.54 -6.91
N ASN A 133 -1.10 6.77 -7.92
CA ASN A 133 -0.88 6.28 -9.28
C ASN A 133 0.36 6.90 -9.94
N THR A 134 0.64 8.16 -9.62
CA THR A 134 1.87 8.84 -10.03
C THR A 134 3.11 8.15 -9.45
N GLU A 135 3.09 7.76 -8.18
CA GLU A 135 4.21 7.05 -7.57
C GLU A 135 4.39 5.63 -8.16
N VAL A 136 3.30 4.94 -8.50
CA VAL A 136 3.37 3.66 -9.22
C VAL A 136 4.09 3.81 -10.56
N LEU A 137 3.79 4.87 -11.32
CA LEU A 137 4.49 5.17 -12.57
C LEU A 137 5.96 5.51 -12.34
N ASN A 138 6.29 6.29 -11.31
CA ASN A 138 7.67 6.63 -10.97
C ASN A 138 8.49 5.37 -10.62
N ILE A 139 7.93 4.47 -9.80
CA ILE A 139 8.54 3.18 -9.46
C ILE A 139 8.80 2.35 -10.72
N THR A 140 7.86 2.36 -11.67
CA THR A 140 8.00 1.64 -12.93
C THR A 140 9.17 2.19 -13.76
N VAL A 141 9.29 3.51 -13.85
CA VAL A 141 10.41 4.18 -14.54
C VAL A 141 11.74 3.86 -13.86
N ASP A 142 11.81 3.93 -12.54
CA ASP A 142 13.02 3.61 -11.76
C ASP A 142 13.45 2.16 -11.98
N TYR A 143 12.50 1.23 -11.99
CA TYR A 143 12.76 -0.18 -12.25
C TYR A 143 13.31 -0.41 -13.67
N ILE A 144 12.72 0.22 -14.69
CA ILE A 144 13.20 0.13 -16.08
C ILE A 144 14.63 0.70 -16.18
N ASN A 145 14.89 1.85 -15.54
CA ASN A 145 16.22 2.47 -15.54
C ASN A 145 17.25 1.57 -14.85
N ALA A 146 16.92 1.04 -13.67
CA ALA A 146 17.79 0.14 -12.93
C ALA A 146 18.06 -1.17 -13.70
N LEU A 147 17.08 -1.72 -14.41
CA LEU A 147 17.28 -2.86 -15.31
C LEU A 147 18.16 -2.50 -16.52
N GLY A 148 17.96 -1.32 -17.11
CA GLY A 148 18.74 -0.82 -18.24
C GLY A 148 20.21 -0.59 -17.90
N GLU A 149 20.50 -0.03 -16.73
CA GLU A 149 21.87 0.13 -16.22
C GLU A 149 22.55 -1.21 -15.97
N ASN A 150 21.83 -2.16 -15.36
CA ASN A 150 22.31 -3.53 -15.19
C ASN A 150 22.63 -4.22 -16.52
N LYS A 151 21.87 -3.93 -17.58
CA LYS A 151 22.13 -4.46 -18.94
C LYS A 151 23.36 -3.81 -19.58
N LYS A 152 23.57 -2.50 -19.38
CA LYS A 152 24.80 -1.80 -19.83
C LYS A 152 26.05 -2.30 -19.10
N LEU A 153 25.97 -2.55 -17.80
CA LEU A 153 27.05 -3.17 -17.02
C LEU A 153 27.34 -4.62 -17.43
N ALA A 154 26.32 -5.39 -17.84
CA ALA A 154 26.49 -6.77 -18.30
C ALA A 154 27.04 -6.89 -19.73
N LEU A 155 26.80 -5.89 -20.60
CA LEU A 155 27.28 -5.83 -21.99
C LEU A 155 28.60 -5.07 -22.15
N GLY A 156 29.15 -4.52 -21.06
CA GLY A 156 30.48 -3.92 -21.01
C GLY A 156 31.59 -4.96 -20.84
N LYS A 157 31.83 -5.78 -21.86
CA LYS A 157 33.08 -6.49 -22.15
C LYS A 157 33.30 -6.56 -23.65
#